data_AF-A0A8S1GQ80-F1
#
_entry.id   AF-A0A8S1GQ80-F1
#
_cell.length_a   1.000
_cell.length_b   1.000
_cell.length_c   1.000
_cell.angle_alpha   90.00
_cell.angle_beta   90.00
_cell.angle_gamma   90.00
#
_symmetry.space_group_name_H-M   'P 1'
#
loop_
_entity.id
_entity.type
_entity.pdbx_description
1 polymer ?
#
loop_
_entity_poly.entity_id
_entity_poly.type
_entity_poly.pdbx_seq_one_letter_code
_entity_poly.pdbx_strand_id
1 'polypeptide(L)'
;MLHISHAQRARNAPHRQSVLDFRQEDAAKSWSSENSSSSSSRCCSSSRNLSYNCTYLQDFLKNNQRTPSEDVGKLRGEVQDEYYKETDVSRKRECLLDAIALLNVLKEQTVQIRREEDTNLAFFLAEYQNFVYWVYSTIRFSMFMSEMERHFQDLKDHHRVILSSLKQTSGEFLTTIVRFSFLCLEFAEICDEEALHWCRSAHTRYLKKKGPRRSDSSISAASTCSDPGDQLQARRDADHERQLIQDLRNNVQAIELAITLNLSTKNTSGEKLID
;
A
#
# COMPACT_ATOMS: atom_id res chain seq x y z
N MET A 1 -5.82 -0.72 -33.89
CA MET A 1 -4.81 0.27 -33.45
C MET A 1 -5.50 1.44 -32.73
N LEU A 2 -6.09 1.21 -31.55
CA LEU A 2 -6.85 2.21 -30.76
C LEU A 2 -6.65 2.06 -29.24
N HIS A 3 -5.46 1.62 -28.79
CA HIS A 3 -5.16 1.37 -27.36
C HIS A 3 -4.54 2.55 -26.60
N ILE A 4 -4.48 3.75 -27.18
CA ILE A 4 -3.63 4.83 -26.65
C ILE A 4 -4.43 5.96 -25.96
N SER A 5 -5.74 6.09 -26.22
CA SER A 5 -6.49 7.30 -25.84
C SER A 5 -6.96 7.34 -24.37
N HIS A 6 -7.30 6.20 -23.76
CA HIS A 6 -7.78 6.18 -22.37
C HIS A 6 -6.65 6.29 -21.35
N ALA A 7 -5.52 5.64 -21.62
CA ALA A 7 -4.34 5.78 -20.80
C ALA A 7 -3.82 7.24 -20.85
N GLN A 8 -3.95 7.98 -21.96
CA GLN A 8 -3.61 9.42 -22.04
C GLN A 8 -4.44 10.33 -21.12
N ARG A 9 -5.72 10.02 -20.85
CA ARG A 9 -6.53 10.85 -19.95
C ARG A 9 -6.20 10.67 -18.46
N ALA A 10 -5.73 9.50 -18.06
CA ALA A 10 -5.18 9.28 -16.72
C ALA A 10 -3.71 9.73 -16.59
N ARG A 11 -2.94 9.73 -17.70
CA ARG A 11 -1.52 10.12 -17.79
C ARG A 11 -1.24 11.63 -17.61
N ASN A 12 -2.24 12.50 -17.80
CA ASN A 12 -2.08 13.96 -17.68
C ASN A 12 -2.56 14.52 -16.32
N ALA A 13 -3.00 13.66 -15.39
CA ALA A 13 -3.21 14.11 -14.03
C ALA A 13 -1.84 14.39 -13.40
N PRO A 14 -1.60 15.57 -12.79
CA PRO A 14 -0.44 15.72 -11.92
C PRO A 14 -0.45 14.59 -10.90
N HIS A 15 0.74 14.15 -10.45
CA HIS A 15 0.92 13.20 -9.34
C HIS A 15 -0.18 13.51 -8.34
N ARG A 16 -1.24 12.69 -8.27
CA ARG A 16 -2.30 13.00 -7.32
C ARG A 16 -1.58 12.91 -5.99
N GLN A 17 -1.44 14.05 -5.31
CA GLN A 17 -1.01 14.11 -3.93
C GLN A 17 -1.76 12.97 -3.25
N SER A 18 -1.00 12.03 -2.68
CA SER A 18 -1.59 10.80 -2.17
C SER A 18 -2.73 11.23 -1.26
N VAL A 19 -3.93 10.70 -1.44
CA VAL A 19 -5.08 11.02 -0.58
C VAL A 19 -4.76 10.71 0.90
N LEU A 20 -3.65 10.02 1.16
CA LEU A 20 -3.09 9.69 2.47
C LEU A 20 -1.95 10.60 2.95
N ASP A 21 -1.36 11.47 2.11
CA ASP A 21 -0.41 12.50 2.57
C ASP A 21 -1.10 13.46 3.57
N PHE A 22 -2.42 13.59 3.49
CA PHE A 22 -3.25 14.33 4.44
C PHE A 22 -3.25 13.77 5.88
N ARG A 23 -2.71 12.57 6.14
CA ARG A 23 -2.78 11.95 7.48
C ARG A 23 -1.44 11.71 8.16
N GLN A 24 -0.33 11.84 7.44
CA GLN A 24 0.99 11.81 8.09
C GLN A 24 1.20 13.08 8.95
N GLU A 25 0.55 14.20 8.60
CA GLU A 25 0.56 15.44 9.40
C GLU A 25 -0.13 15.33 10.77
N ASP A 26 -1.15 14.48 10.91
CA ASP A 26 -1.87 14.32 12.18
C ASP A 26 -1.15 13.36 13.15
N ALA A 27 -0.41 12.39 12.62
CA ALA A 27 0.48 11.54 13.43
C ALA A 27 1.77 12.28 13.85
N ALA A 28 2.30 13.14 12.97
CA ALA A 28 3.51 13.93 13.24
C ALA A 28 3.32 14.99 14.33
N LYS A 29 2.09 15.50 14.52
CA LYS A 29 1.77 16.49 15.57
C LYS A 29 1.81 15.93 17.00
N SER A 30 1.89 14.61 17.18
CA SER A 30 1.95 14.01 18.52
C SER A 30 3.38 13.78 19.03
N TRP A 31 4.42 13.85 18.18
CA TRP A 31 5.78 13.44 18.53
C TRP A 31 6.87 14.52 18.32
N SER A 32 6.51 15.79 18.14
CA SER A 32 7.50 16.87 18.20
C SER A 32 7.94 17.13 19.64
N SER A 33 8.95 16.41 20.09
CA SER A 33 9.89 16.83 21.15
C SER A 33 11.28 16.33 20.77
N GLU A 34 12.06 17.27 20.24
CA GLU A 34 13.52 17.40 20.30
C GLU A 34 14.38 16.12 20.21
N ASN A 35 15.08 15.95 19.09
CA ASN A 35 16.55 16.07 19.10
C ASN A 35 17.12 16.12 17.69
N SER A 36 17.73 17.27 17.39
CA SER A 36 18.62 17.50 16.27
C SER A 36 19.98 16.86 16.57
N SER A 37 20.45 16.00 15.67
CA SER A 37 21.86 15.57 15.66
C SER A 37 22.31 15.41 14.22
N SER A 38 22.96 16.45 13.73
CA SER A 38 23.76 16.46 12.52
C SER A 38 24.82 15.34 12.58
N SER A 39 25.02 14.61 11.50
CA SER A 39 26.21 13.77 11.34
C SER A 39 26.74 13.80 9.90
N SER A 40 27.78 14.62 9.76
CA SER A 40 28.96 14.51 8.90
C SER A 40 28.97 13.50 7.75
N SER A 41 29.08 14.04 6.53
CA SER A 41 29.60 13.36 5.34
C SER A 41 31.12 13.17 5.43
N ARG A 42 31.62 12.00 5.01
CA ARG A 42 33.03 11.78 4.66
C ARG A 42 33.14 11.22 3.24
N CYS A 43 34.18 11.67 2.56
CA CYS A 43 34.36 11.63 1.12
C CYS A 43 35.08 10.35 0.62
N CYS A 44 34.80 10.02 -0.65
CA CYS A 44 35.64 9.36 -1.67
C CYS A 44 36.12 7.92 -1.45
N SER A 45 35.56 6.98 -2.24
CA SER A 45 36.27 5.84 -2.87
C SER A 45 35.42 5.25 -4.01
N SER A 46 36.01 5.04 -5.19
CA SER A 46 35.38 4.50 -6.41
C SER A 46 35.04 3.00 -6.32
N SER A 47 34.04 2.68 -5.53
CA SER A 47 33.18 1.49 -5.66
C SER A 47 31.76 2.01 -5.80
N ARG A 48 30.86 1.30 -6.50
CA ARG A 48 29.43 1.69 -6.56
C ARG A 48 28.99 2.05 -5.13
N ASN A 49 28.68 3.33 -4.89
CA ASN A 49 28.17 3.80 -3.60
C ASN A 49 26.80 3.14 -3.44
N LEU A 50 26.79 1.93 -2.92
CA LEU A 50 25.57 1.29 -2.45
C LEU A 50 24.99 2.24 -1.40
N SER A 51 23.71 2.56 -1.53
CA SER A 51 23.06 3.40 -0.53
C SER A 51 23.21 2.76 0.86
N TYR A 52 23.18 3.59 1.91
CA TYR A 52 23.29 3.14 3.30
C TYR A 52 22.36 1.96 3.58
N ASN A 53 21.17 1.94 2.96
CA ASN A 53 20.20 0.86 3.06
C ASN A 53 20.59 -0.44 2.37
N CYS A 54 21.20 -0.37 1.18
CA CYS A 54 21.76 -1.56 0.54
C CYS A 54 22.86 -2.19 1.41
N THR A 55 23.65 -1.36 2.10
CA THR A 55 24.70 -1.82 3.02
C THR A 55 24.10 -2.39 4.32
N TYR A 56 23.15 -1.66 4.93
CA TYR A 56 22.45 -2.07 6.14
C TYR A 56 21.67 -3.38 5.94
N LEU A 57 20.97 -3.54 4.81
CA LEU A 57 20.25 -4.77 4.49
C LEU A 57 21.16 -5.94 4.13
N GLN A 58 22.30 -5.69 3.46
CA GLN A 58 23.30 -6.74 3.25
C GLN A 58 23.88 -7.23 4.58
N ASP A 59 24.13 -6.33 5.52
CA ASP A 59 24.63 -6.69 6.84
C ASP A 59 23.54 -7.32 7.72
N PHE A 60 22.28 -6.92 7.57
CA PHE A 60 21.12 -7.54 8.23
C PHE A 60 20.86 -8.98 7.76
N LEU A 61 20.91 -9.21 6.44
CA LEU A 61 20.77 -10.53 5.82
C LEU A 61 21.92 -11.46 6.20
N LYS A 62 23.16 -10.94 6.30
CA LYS A 62 24.31 -11.72 6.77
C LYS A 62 24.18 -12.13 8.24
N ASN A 63 23.48 -11.35 9.05
CA ASN A 63 23.40 -11.56 10.49
C ASN A 63 22.08 -12.20 10.98
N ASN A 64 21.13 -12.53 10.08
CA ASN A 64 19.82 -13.10 10.42
C ASN A 64 19.06 -12.29 11.49
N GLN A 65 19.21 -10.97 11.52
CA GLN A 65 18.53 -10.11 12.47
C GLN A 65 17.18 -9.64 11.93
N ARG A 66 16.25 -9.30 12.83
CA ARG A 66 14.90 -8.83 12.50
C ARG A 66 14.82 -7.31 12.43
N THR A 67 14.26 -6.76 11.35
CA THR A 67 14.19 -5.30 11.17
C THR A 67 13.08 -4.70 12.04
N PRO A 68 13.39 -3.76 12.95
CA PRO A 68 12.39 -3.04 13.73
C PRO A 68 11.43 -2.23 12.85
N SER A 69 10.20 -2.00 13.31
CA SER A 69 9.19 -1.23 12.55
C SER A 69 9.62 0.22 12.28
N GLU A 70 10.29 0.87 13.25
CA GLU A 70 10.83 2.22 13.09
C GLU A 70 11.86 2.29 11.97
N ASP A 71 12.66 1.23 11.82
CA ASP A 71 13.70 1.15 10.80
C ASP A 71 13.09 0.91 9.42
N VAL A 72 11.95 0.22 9.30
CA VAL A 72 11.19 0.13 8.03
C VAL A 72 10.69 1.51 7.59
N GLY A 73 10.21 2.33 8.53
CA GLY A 73 9.77 3.70 8.24
C GLY A 73 10.92 4.60 7.77
N LYS A 74 12.06 4.56 8.46
CA LYS A 74 13.28 5.30 8.06
C LYS A 74 13.81 4.82 6.70
N LEU A 75 13.89 3.51 6.52
CA LEU A 75 14.28 2.85 5.27
C LEU A 75 13.45 3.35 4.09
N ARG A 76 12.12 3.36 4.24
CA ARG A 76 11.20 3.90 3.23
C ARG A 76 11.51 5.36 2.92
N GLY A 77 11.68 6.21 3.95
CA GLY A 77 11.97 7.63 3.78
C GLY A 77 13.28 7.90 3.03
N GLU A 78 14.34 7.18 3.38
CA GLU A 78 15.64 7.31 2.71
C GLU A 78 15.60 6.88 1.24
N VAL A 79 14.93 5.75 0.95
CA VAL A 79 14.76 5.26 -0.43
C VAL A 79 13.91 6.22 -1.26
N GLN A 80 12.88 6.82 -0.65
CA GLN A 80 12.08 7.88 -1.27
C GLN A 80 12.93 9.10 -1.60
N ASP A 81 13.71 9.58 -0.63
CA ASP A 81 14.61 10.72 -0.81
C ASP A 81 15.63 10.49 -1.92
N GLU A 82 16.24 9.30 -1.98
CA GLU A 82 17.16 8.91 -3.04
C GLU A 82 16.47 8.94 -4.40
N TYR A 83 15.31 8.30 -4.53
CA TYR A 83 14.52 8.30 -5.77
C TYR A 83 14.16 9.71 -6.25
N TYR A 84 13.75 10.61 -5.34
CA TYR A 84 13.33 11.97 -5.70
C TYR A 84 14.50 12.92 -5.97
N LYS A 85 15.69 12.67 -5.39
CA LYS A 85 16.92 13.42 -5.69
C LYS A 85 17.46 13.10 -7.09
N GLU A 86 17.23 11.87 -7.56
CA GLU A 86 17.69 11.46 -8.87
C GLU A 86 16.97 12.20 -10.00
N THR A 87 17.72 12.52 -11.04
CA THR A 87 17.20 13.15 -12.27
C THR A 87 17.32 12.22 -13.48
N ASP A 88 18.26 11.26 -13.42
CA ASP A 88 18.42 10.24 -14.45
C ASP A 88 17.38 9.12 -14.29
N VAL A 89 16.77 8.74 -15.41
CA VAL A 89 15.74 7.69 -15.46
C VAL A 89 16.34 6.32 -15.17
N SER A 90 17.59 6.07 -15.59
CA SER A 90 18.24 4.78 -15.35
C SER A 90 18.55 4.59 -13.87
N ARG A 91 19.03 5.63 -13.19
CA ARG A 91 19.21 5.64 -11.73
C ARG A 91 17.92 5.48 -10.96
N LYS A 92 16.86 6.21 -11.32
CA LYS A 92 15.52 5.98 -10.74
C LYS A 92 15.05 4.54 -10.87
N ARG A 93 15.39 3.91 -12.00
CA ARG A 93 15.10 2.51 -12.22
C ARG A 93 15.87 1.59 -11.28
N GLU A 94 17.17 1.82 -11.11
CA GLU A 94 17.99 1.08 -10.14
C GLU A 94 17.43 1.23 -8.71
N CYS A 95 17.09 2.45 -8.28
CA CYS A 95 16.49 2.68 -6.95
C CYS A 95 15.19 1.89 -6.72
N LEU A 96 14.32 1.79 -7.73
CA LEU A 96 13.08 1.02 -7.63
C LEU A 96 13.33 -0.49 -7.59
N LEU A 97 14.31 -0.99 -8.35
CA LEU A 97 14.71 -2.40 -8.30
C LEU A 97 15.30 -2.77 -6.95
N ASP A 98 16.13 -1.90 -6.38
CA ASP A 98 16.64 -2.06 -5.03
C ASP A 98 15.47 -2.07 -4.03
N ALA A 99 14.54 -1.12 -4.11
CA ALA A 99 13.36 -1.08 -3.25
C ALA A 99 12.51 -2.36 -3.33
N ILE A 100 12.31 -2.93 -4.53
CA ILE A 100 11.62 -4.22 -4.71
C ILE A 100 12.38 -5.35 -3.99
N ALA A 101 13.72 -5.39 -4.10
CA ALA A 101 14.52 -6.37 -3.37
C ALA A 101 14.31 -6.25 -1.85
N LEU A 102 14.21 -5.01 -1.33
CA LEU A 102 13.93 -4.78 0.09
C LEU A 102 12.54 -5.27 0.51
N LEU A 103 11.52 -5.03 -0.32
CA LEU A 103 10.17 -5.53 -0.05
C LEU A 103 10.11 -7.07 0.05
N ASN A 104 10.96 -7.77 -0.70
CA ASN A 104 11.07 -9.23 -0.62
C ASN A 104 11.69 -9.69 0.72
N VAL A 105 12.71 -8.99 1.21
CA VAL A 105 13.27 -9.24 2.55
C VAL A 105 12.21 -9.04 3.63
N LEU A 106 11.46 -7.93 3.57
CA LEU A 106 10.38 -7.66 4.53
C LEU A 106 9.25 -8.70 4.45
N LYS A 107 8.99 -9.24 3.26
CA LYS A 107 8.02 -10.34 3.06
C LYS A 107 8.44 -11.57 3.85
N GLU A 108 9.70 -11.98 3.72
CA GLU A 108 10.26 -13.13 4.41
C GLU A 108 10.27 -12.94 5.93
N GLN A 109 10.68 -11.75 6.40
CA GLN A 109 10.62 -11.42 7.82
C GLN A 109 9.19 -11.50 8.37
N THR A 110 8.19 -10.99 7.63
CA THR A 110 6.79 -11.07 8.07
C THR A 110 6.34 -12.51 8.33
N VAL A 111 6.74 -13.44 7.46
CA VAL A 111 6.41 -14.87 7.59
C VAL A 111 7.05 -15.46 8.85
N GLN A 112 8.29 -15.05 9.18
CA GLN A 112 8.97 -15.49 10.39
C GLN A 112 8.33 -14.90 11.65
N ILE A 113 8.09 -13.59 11.68
CA ILE A 113 7.49 -12.88 12.83
C ILE A 113 6.12 -13.43 13.20
N ARG A 114 5.31 -13.79 12.20
CA ARG A 114 3.98 -14.37 12.42
C ARG A 114 4.02 -15.67 13.25
N ARG A 115 5.14 -16.40 13.25
CA ARG A 115 5.31 -17.62 14.05
C ARG A 115 5.58 -17.34 15.53
N GLU A 116 6.02 -16.12 15.85
CA GLU A 116 6.57 -15.74 17.16
C GLU A 116 5.62 -14.87 17.99
N GLU A 117 4.38 -14.61 17.52
CA GLU A 117 3.33 -13.84 18.21
C GLU A 117 3.77 -12.47 18.78
N ASP A 118 4.48 -11.67 17.99
CA ASP A 118 4.99 -10.37 18.44
C ASP A 118 3.90 -9.27 18.57
N THR A 119 3.94 -8.54 19.68
CA THR A 119 3.11 -7.36 20.00
C THR A 119 3.31 -6.17 19.06
N ASN A 120 4.47 -6.04 18.41
CA ASN A 120 4.79 -4.93 17.49
C ASN A 120 4.48 -5.23 16.02
N LEU A 121 3.87 -6.39 15.73
CA LEU A 121 3.56 -6.81 14.37
C LEU A 121 2.66 -5.81 13.62
N ALA A 122 1.71 -5.17 14.31
CA ALA A 122 0.79 -4.23 13.68
C ALA A 122 1.51 -2.99 13.09
N PHE A 123 2.44 -2.39 13.85
CA PHE A 123 3.23 -1.25 13.39
C PHE A 123 4.16 -1.63 12.23
N PHE A 124 4.81 -2.79 12.35
CA PHE A 124 5.65 -3.32 11.27
C PHE A 124 4.85 -3.50 9.97
N LEU A 125 3.68 -4.14 10.05
CA LEU A 125 2.81 -4.36 8.88
C LEU A 125 2.32 -3.05 8.28
N ALA A 126 2.03 -2.03 9.09
CA ALA A 126 1.61 -0.73 8.60
C ALA A 126 2.72 -0.03 7.80
N GLU A 127 3.96 -0.01 8.32
CA GLU A 127 5.11 0.58 7.61
C GLU A 127 5.48 -0.24 6.37
N TYR A 128 5.43 -1.56 6.46
CA TYR A 128 5.64 -2.43 5.31
C TYR A 128 4.60 -2.16 4.22
N GLN A 129 3.32 -2.03 4.58
CA GLN A 129 2.27 -1.73 3.62
C GLN A 129 2.44 -0.35 2.99
N ASN A 130 2.85 0.67 3.76
CA ASN A 130 3.16 1.99 3.23
C ASN A 130 4.30 1.92 2.20
N PHE A 131 5.30 1.07 2.45
CA PHE A 131 6.42 0.89 1.54
C PHE A 131 6.00 0.19 0.24
N VAL A 132 5.22 -0.90 0.33
CA VAL A 132 4.61 -1.57 -0.83
C VAL A 132 3.80 -0.58 -1.67
N TYR A 133 2.93 0.21 -1.03
CA TYR A 133 2.11 1.19 -1.72
C TYR A 133 2.95 2.22 -2.47
N TRP A 134 4.00 2.77 -1.84
CA TRP A 134 4.89 3.72 -2.50
C TRP A 134 5.59 3.10 -3.72
N VAL A 135 6.21 1.91 -3.57
CA VAL A 135 6.93 1.27 -4.68
C VAL A 135 6.02 1.05 -5.87
N TYR A 136 4.86 0.41 -5.68
CA TYR A 136 4.01 0.01 -6.80
C TYR A 136 3.20 1.16 -7.41
N SER A 137 2.87 2.21 -6.64
CA SER A 137 2.32 3.45 -7.23
C SER A 137 3.38 4.20 -8.04
N THR A 138 4.65 4.15 -7.63
CA THR A 138 5.75 4.81 -8.32
C THR A 138 6.17 4.07 -9.60
N ILE A 139 6.19 2.73 -9.58
CA ILE A 139 6.57 1.90 -10.74
C ILE A 139 5.76 2.27 -11.99
N ARG A 140 4.47 2.56 -11.83
CA ARG A 140 3.59 2.95 -12.93
C ARG A 140 4.04 4.22 -13.69
N PHE A 141 4.66 5.16 -12.98
CA PHE A 141 5.13 6.43 -13.57
C PHE A 141 6.59 6.35 -14.02
N SER A 142 7.30 5.30 -13.64
CA SER A 142 8.61 4.98 -14.16
C SER A 142 8.48 4.18 -15.47
N MET A 143 9.44 4.26 -16.40
CA MET A 143 9.33 3.68 -17.76
C MET A 143 9.37 2.13 -17.82
N PHE A 144 8.80 1.44 -16.83
CA PHE A 144 8.81 -0.02 -16.64
C PHE A 144 7.56 -0.72 -17.19
N MET A 145 6.94 -0.13 -18.21
CA MET A 145 5.62 -0.55 -18.69
C MET A 145 5.57 -2.01 -19.17
N SER A 146 6.68 -2.55 -19.68
CA SER A 146 6.75 -3.94 -20.17
C SER A 146 6.69 -5.00 -19.08
N GLU A 147 6.96 -4.63 -17.82
CA GLU A 147 7.02 -5.57 -16.68
C GLU A 147 5.80 -5.41 -15.75
N MET A 148 4.81 -4.60 -16.12
CA MET A 148 3.67 -4.24 -15.28
C MET A 148 2.84 -5.43 -14.82
N GLU A 149 2.68 -6.46 -15.66
CA GLU A 149 1.97 -7.69 -15.26
C GLU A 149 2.70 -8.44 -14.15
N ARG A 150 4.03 -8.58 -14.28
CA ARG A 150 4.87 -9.18 -13.25
C ARG A 150 4.81 -8.37 -11.96
N HIS A 151 4.93 -7.05 -12.05
CA HIS A 151 4.84 -6.17 -10.88
C HIS A 151 3.47 -6.24 -10.20
N PHE A 152 2.38 -6.37 -10.95
CA PHE A 152 1.06 -6.58 -10.36
C PHE A 152 0.98 -7.92 -9.60
N GLN A 153 1.61 -8.97 -10.14
CA GLN A 153 1.68 -10.25 -9.46
C GLN A 153 2.51 -10.18 -8.17
N ASP A 154 3.67 -9.52 -8.21
CA ASP A 154 4.52 -9.31 -7.03
C ASP A 154 3.77 -8.49 -5.94
N LEU A 155 3.06 -7.43 -6.36
CA LEU A 155 2.19 -6.63 -5.48
C LEU A 155 1.14 -7.50 -4.77
N LYS A 156 0.47 -8.41 -5.51
CA LYS A 156 -0.50 -9.36 -4.93
C LYS A 156 0.18 -10.26 -3.91
N ASP A 157 1.38 -10.78 -4.20
CA ASP A 157 2.12 -11.65 -3.27
C ASP A 157 2.42 -10.95 -1.94
N HIS A 158 2.87 -9.69 -1.97
CA HIS A 158 3.06 -8.89 -0.75
C HIS A 158 1.75 -8.72 0.02
N HIS A 159 0.66 -8.40 -0.67
CA HIS A 159 -0.65 -8.24 -0.03
C HIS A 159 -1.18 -9.54 0.57
N ARG A 160 -0.95 -10.71 -0.04
CA ARG A 160 -1.33 -12.01 0.57
C ARG A 160 -0.70 -12.19 1.94
N VAL A 161 0.61 -11.89 2.04
CA VAL A 161 1.35 -12.02 3.30
C VAL A 161 0.82 -11.04 4.35
N ILE A 162 0.66 -9.76 4.00
CA ILE A 162 0.14 -8.73 4.93
C ILE A 162 -1.27 -9.11 5.42
N LEU A 163 -2.19 -9.41 4.50
CA LEU A 163 -3.58 -9.73 4.84
C LEU A 163 -3.70 -11.01 5.68
N SER A 164 -2.83 -12.00 5.46
CA SER A 164 -2.80 -13.24 6.26
C SER A 164 -2.32 -13.05 7.70
N SER A 165 -1.66 -11.93 7.97
CA SER A 165 -1.13 -11.55 9.28
C SER A 165 -2.08 -10.63 10.06
N LEU A 166 -3.13 -10.12 9.42
CA LEU A 166 -4.11 -9.22 10.04
C LEU A 166 -5.41 -9.97 10.38
N LYS A 167 -6.05 -9.58 11.50
CA LYS A 167 -7.38 -10.06 11.84
C LYS A 167 -8.38 -9.48 10.82
N GLN A 168 -9.14 -10.32 10.15
CA GLN A 168 -10.09 -9.92 9.09
C GLN A 168 -11.16 -8.91 9.53
N THR A 169 -11.39 -8.80 10.84
CA THR A 169 -12.36 -7.89 11.45
C THR A 169 -11.74 -6.58 11.91
N SER A 170 -10.44 -6.38 11.75
CA SER A 170 -9.73 -5.20 12.24
C SER A 170 -9.77 -4.04 11.25
N GLY A 171 -9.61 -2.82 11.75
CA GLY A 171 -9.57 -1.61 10.92
C GLY A 171 -8.35 -1.61 10.00
N GLU A 172 -7.22 -2.17 10.45
CA GLU A 172 -5.98 -2.30 9.70
C GLU A 172 -6.16 -3.22 8.49
N PHE A 173 -6.89 -4.34 8.66
CA PHE A 173 -7.23 -5.22 7.54
C PHE A 173 -8.04 -4.48 6.48
N LEU A 174 -9.04 -3.71 6.91
CA LEU A 174 -9.88 -2.95 5.99
C LEU A 174 -9.08 -1.86 5.28
N THR A 175 -8.33 -1.04 6.02
CA THR A 175 -7.41 -0.03 5.47
C THR A 175 -6.45 -0.65 4.47
N THR A 176 -5.97 -1.87 4.76
CA THR A 176 -5.08 -2.60 3.86
C THR A 176 -5.75 -2.90 2.52
N ILE A 177 -6.96 -3.43 2.56
CA ILE A 177 -7.75 -3.74 1.36
C ILE A 177 -8.14 -2.47 0.57
N VAL A 178 -8.47 -1.37 1.26
CA VAL A 178 -8.79 -0.10 0.58
C VAL A 178 -7.58 0.40 -0.21
N ARG A 179 -6.40 0.44 0.39
CA ARG A 179 -5.16 0.82 -0.30
C ARG A 179 -4.83 -0.11 -1.47
N PHE A 180 -5.00 -1.41 -1.29
CA PHE A 180 -4.86 -2.37 -2.39
C PHE A 180 -5.84 -2.09 -3.53
N SER A 181 -7.10 -1.76 -3.23
CA SER A 181 -8.11 -1.45 -4.24
C SER A 181 -7.77 -0.19 -5.03
N PHE A 182 -7.12 0.81 -4.42
CA PHE A 182 -6.61 1.96 -5.14
C PHE A 182 -5.48 1.58 -6.11
N LEU A 183 -4.53 0.76 -5.68
CA LEU A 183 -3.51 0.23 -6.59
C LEU A 183 -4.13 -0.60 -7.72
N CYS A 184 -5.21 -1.35 -7.46
CA CYS A 184 -5.93 -2.04 -8.52
C CYS A 184 -6.51 -1.07 -9.56
N LEU A 185 -7.04 0.08 -9.15
CA LEU A 185 -7.47 1.11 -10.11
C LEU A 185 -6.30 1.66 -10.94
N GLU A 186 -5.11 1.71 -10.36
CA GLU A 186 -3.91 2.09 -11.09
C GLU A 186 -3.47 1.02 -12.10
N PHE A 187 -3.66 -0.25 -11.75
CA PHE A 187 -3.37 -1.42 -12.58
C PHE A 187 -4.62 -1.97 -13.29
N ALA A 188 -5.63 -1.14 -13.53
CA ALA A 188 -6.96 -1.58 -13.96
C ALA A 188 -6.97 -2.43 -15.25
N GLU A 189 -6.00 -2.22 -16.15
CA GLU A 189 -5.83 -3.01 -17.38
C GLU A 189 -5.42 -4.47 -17.11
N ILE A 190 -4.85 -4.75 -15.94
CA ILE A 190 -4.25 -6.02 -15.52
C ILE A 190 -5.07 -6.66 -14.38
N CYS A 191 -6.07 -5.95 -13.83
CA CYS A 191 -6.94 -6.48 -12.78
C CYS A 191 -7.63 -7.78 -13.19
N ASP A 192 -7.73 -8.70 -12.24
CA ASP A 192 -8.30 -10.03 -12.40
C ASP A 192 -9.37 -10.32 -11.33
N GLU A 193 -9.99 -11.50 -11.45
CA GLU A 193 -11.01 -11.96 -10.51
C GLU A 193 -10.46 -12.19 -9.09
N GLU A 194 -9.18 -12.52 -8.94
CA GLU A 194 -8.57 -12.71 -7.61
C GLU A 194 -8.54 -11.39 -6.83
N ALA A 195 -8.01 -10.33 -7.44
CA ALA A 195 -7.93 -9.02 -6.82
C ALA A 195 -9.33 -8.49 -6.48
N LEU A 196 -10.28 -8.64 -7.41
CA LEU A 196 -11.67 -8.25 -7.19
C LEU A 196 -12.33 -9.06 -6.07
N HIS A 197 -12.06 -10.36 -5.98
CA HIS A 197 -12.57 -11.21 -4.92
C HIS A 197 -12.14 -10.74 -3.52
N TRP A 198 -10.87 -10.36 -3.34
CA TRP A 198 -10.40 -9.84 -2.05
C TRP A 198 -11.16 -8.58 -1.63
N CYS A 199 -11.35 -7.62 -2.55
CA CYS A 199 -12.10 -6.40 -2.28
C CYS A 199 -13.56 -6.69 -1.90
N ARG A 200 -14.26 -7.56 -2.65
CA ARG A 200 -15.65 -7.96 -2.37
C ARG A 200 -15.79 -8.70 -1.03
N SER A 201 -14.84 -9.60 -0.74
CA SER A 201 -14.84 -10.41 0.47
C SER A 201 -14.70 -9.54 1.71
N ALA A 202 -13.78 -8.56 1.70
CA ALA A 202 -13.60 -7.60 2.79
C ALA A 202 -14.87 -6.78 3.04
N HIS A 203 -15.47 -6.22 1.98
CA HIS A 203 -16.73 -5.46 2.07
C HIS A 203 -17.86 -6.31 2.68
N THR A 204 -18.02 -7.54 2.21
CA THR A 204 -19.06 -8.46 2.70
C THR A 204 -18.86 -8.84 4.17
N ARG A 205 -17.63 -9.16 4.56
CA ARG A 205 -17.29 -9.52 5.95
C ARG A 205 -17.52 -8.35 6.90
N TYR A 206 -17.21 -7.12 6.48
CA TYR A 206 -17.50 -5.93 7.26
C TYR A 206 -19.00 -5.77 7.52
N LEU A 207 -19.84 -5.86 6.49
CA LEU A 207 -21.29 -5.73 6.62
C LEU A 207 -21.87 -6.80 7.56
N LYS A 208 -21.36 -8.03 7.50
CA LYS A 208 -21.78 -9.12 8.40
C LYS A 208 -21.43 -8.84 9.87
N LYS A 209 -20.26 -8.27 10.16
CA LYS A 209 -19.84 -7.90 11.53
C LYS A 209 -20.81 -6.89 12.17
N LYS A 210 -21.41 -5.99 11.38
CA LYS A 210 -22.32 -4.96 11.90
C LYS A 210 -23.76 -5.44 12.15
N GLY A 211 -24.10 -6.67 11.77
CA GLY A 211 -25.47 -7.19 11.83
C GLY A 211 -26.46 -6.37 11.00
N PRO A 212 -27.71 -6.85 10.83
CA PRO A 212 -28.77 -6.02 10.28
C PRO A 212 -29.05 -4.92 11.30
N ARG A 213 -28.66 -3.68 10.99
CA ARG A 213 -29.11 -2.49 11.74
C ARG A 213 -30.64 -2.49 11.72
N ARG A 214 -31.27 -2.83 12.85
CA ARG A 214 -32.56 -2.23 13.18
C ARG A 214 -32.33 -0.71 13.18
N SER A 215 -33.22 -0.01 12.50
CA SER A 215 -33.26 1.43 12.47
C SER A 215 -33.47 1.96 13.90
N ASP A 216 -32.39 2.20 14.64
CA ASP A 216 -32.49 2.84 15.95
C ASP A 216 -32.55 4.36 15.75
N SER A 217 -33.75 4.80 15.39
CA SER A 217 -34.32 5.96 16.05
C SER A 217 -34.46 5.63 17.54
N SER A 218 -33.55 6.10 18.38
CA SER A 218 -33.81 6.66 19.71
C SER A 218 -32.52 6.82 20.50
N ILE A 219 -32.26 8.07 20.86
CA ILE A 219 -31.34 8.47 21.91
C ILE A 219 -31.87 7.86 23.20
N SER A 220 -31.13 6.95 23.84
CA SER A 220 -31.35 6.60 25.24
C SER A 220 -30.03 6.27 25.88
N ALA A 221 -29.69 7.13 26.84
CA ALA A 221 -28.53 7.03 27.70
C ALA A 221 -28.58 5.74 28.53
N ALA A 222 -27.47 5.01 28.57
CA ALA A 222 -27.18 4.07 29.63
C ALA A 222 -25.68 4.12 29.94
N SER A 223 -25.41 4.76 31.08
CA SER A 223 -24.20 4.79 31.89
C SER A 223 -23.17 3.69 31.62
N THR A 224 -21.99 4.09 31.15
CA THR A 224 -20.72 3.45 31.53
C THR A 224 -19.68 4.55 31.61
N CYS A 225 -18.93 4.56 32.71
CA CYS A 225 -17.89 5.52 33.03
C CYS A 225 -16.76 5.43 31.99
N SER A 226 -16.88 6.17 30.89
CA SER A 226 -15.83 6.33 29.90
C SER A 226 -15.61 7.82 29.70
N ASP A 227 -14.34 8.23 29.84
CA ASP A 227 -13.88 9.61 29.72
C ASP A 227 -14.45 10.22 28.42
N PRO A 228 -15.00 11.45 28.42
CA PRO A 228 -15.48 12.11 27.20
C PRO A 228 -14.49 12.06 26.02
N GLY A 229 -13.17 11.97 26.28
CA GLY A 229 -12.15 11.75 25.26
C GLY A 229 -12.28 10.41 24.51
N ASP A 230 -12.55 9.32 25.21
CA ASP A 230 -12.66 7.97 24.64
C ASP A 230 -13.90 7.83 23.73
N GLN A 231 -15.00 8.49 24.10
CA GLN A 231 -16.22 8.50 23.28
C GLN A 231 -16.03 9.29 21.97
N LEU A 232 -15.25 10.37 22.00
CA LEU A 232 -14.92 11.14 20.80
C LEU A 232 -13.96 10.37 19.88
N GLN A 233 -12.96 9.69 20.45
CA GLN A 233 -12.06 8.84 19.67
C GLN A 233 -12.81 7.69 18.98
N ALA A 234 -13.64 6.96 19.74
CA ALA A 234 -14.44 5.87 19.18
C ALA A 234 -15.40 6.33 18.07
N ARG A 235 -15.97 7.55 18.19
CA ARG A 235 -16.78 8.16 17.11
C ARG A 235 -15.95 8.45 15.87
N ARG A 236 -14.77 9.06 16.01
CA ARG A 236 -13.86 9.35 14.89
C ARG A 236 -13.43 8.08 14.16
N ASP A 237 -13.08 7.03 14.91
CA ASP A 237 -12.66 5.75 14.34
C ASP A 237 -13.83 5.08 13.59
N ALA A 238 -15.04 5.14 14.15
CA ALA A 238 -16.23 4.60 13.50
C ALA A 238 -16.61 5.36 12.22
N ASP A 239 -16.42 6.67 12.17
CA ASP A 239 -16.67 7.48 10.97
C ASP A 239 -15.58 7.26 9.91
N HIS A 240 -14.32 7.15 10.33
CA HIS A 240 -13.23 6.79 9.43
C HIS A 240 -13.44 5.43 8.78
N GLU A 241 -13.81 4.42 9.57
CA GLU A 241 -14.08 3.06 9.07
C GLU A 241 -15.26 3.06 8.06
N ARG A 242 -16.29 3.88 8.29
CA ARG A 242 -17.39 4.04 7.32
C ARG A 242 -16.90 4.63 5.99
N GLN A 243 -16.02 5.62 6.04
CA GLN A 243 -15.44 6.22 4.84
C GLN A 243 -14.67 5.18 4.04
N LEU A 244 -13.80 4.40 4.69
CA LEU A 244 -13.03 3.33 4.05
C LEU A 244 -13.96 2.30 3.35
N ILE A 245 -15.07 1.94 3.98
CA ILE A 245 -16.05 1.02 3.38
C ILE A 245 -16.72 1.62 2.15
N GLN A 246 -17.07 2.90 2.20
CA GLN A 246 -17.67 3.57 1.06
C GLN A 246 -16.69 3.67 -0.11
N ASP A 247 -15.42 3.98 0.17
CA ASP A 247 -14.36 4.01 -0.83
C ASP A 247 -14.14 2.62 -1.44
N LEU A 248 -14.06 1.58 -0.61
CA LEU A 248 -13.94 0.20 -1.08
C LEU A 248 -15.10 -0.19 -2.00
N ARG A 249 -16.33 0.17 -1.64
CA ARG A 249 -17.52 -0.10 -2.47
C ARG A 249 -17.40 0.58 -3.84
N ASN A 250 -17.01 1.85 -3.86
CA ASN A 250 -16.84 2.60 -5.11
C ASN A 250 -15.72 1.98 -5.97
N ASN A 251 -14.62 1.59 -5.35
CA ASN A 251 -13.47 0.98 -6.03
C ASN A 251 -13.82 -0.40 -6.61
N VAL A 252 -14.58 -1.23 -5.88
CA VAL A 252 -15.08 -2.52 -6.40
C VAL A 252 -15.86 -2.33 -7.71
N GLN A 253 -16.78 -1.37 -7.74
CA GLN A 253 -17.57 -1.09 -8.96
C GLN A 253 -16.69 -0.64 -10.12
N ALA A 254 -15.68 0.19 -9.85
CA ALA A 254 -14.75 0.66 -10.89
C ALA A 254 -13.86 -0.48 -11.42
N ILE A 255 -13.39 -1.38 -10.55
CA ILE A 255 -12.61 -2.57 -10.96
C ILE A 255 -13.47 -3.51 -11.81
N GLU A 256 -14.73 -3.75 -11.44
CA GLU A 256 -15.67 -4.58 -12.22
C GLU A 256 -15.88 -4.06 -13.63
N LEU A 257 -16.05 -2.74 -13.77
CA LEU A 257 -16.16 -2.09 -15.07
C LEU A 257 -14.88 -2.25 -15.89
N ALA A 258 -13.71 -2.08 -15.27
CA ALA A 258 -12.43 -2.25 -15.96
C ALA A 258 -12.24 -3.68 -16.49
N ILE A 259 -12.53 -4.71 -15.68
CA ILE A 259 -12.45 -6.12 -16.10
C ILE A 259 -13.40 -6.40 -17.26
N THR A 260 -14.65 -5.91 -17.17
CA THR A 260 -15.67 -6.10 -18.22
C THR A 260 -15.22 -5.48 -19.55
N LEU A 261 -14.67 -4.26 -19.50
CA LEU A 261 -14.16 -3.57 -20.69
C LEU A 261 -12.96 -4.30 -21.31
N ASN A 262 -12.05 -4.83 -20.50
CA ASN A 262 -10.89 -5.61 -20.97
C ASN A 262 -11.28 -6.92 -21.65
N LEU A 263 -12.33 -7.60 -21.16
CA LEU A 263 -12.84 -8.83 -21.79
C LEU A 263 -13.50 -8.51 -23.15
N SER A 264 -14.20 -7.39 -23.25
CA SER A 264 -14.83 -6.94 -24.50
C SER A 264 -13.80 -6.57 -25.58
N THR A 265 -12.69 -5.94 -25.20
CA THR A 265 -11.60 -5.59 -26.15
C THR A 265 -10.79 -6.81 -26.61
N LYS A 266 -10.60 -7.82 -25.75
CA LYS A 266 -9.97 -9.10 -26.15
C LYS A 266 -10.86 -9.90 -27.11
N ASN A 267 -12.17 -9.85 -26.95
CA ASN A 267 -13.11 -10.53 -27.85
C ASN A 267 -13.30 -9.81 -29.20
N THR A 268 -13.01 -8.51 -29.29
CA THR A 268 -13.09 -7.74 -30.56
C THR A 268 -11.77 -7.69 -31.34
N SER A 269 -10.67 -8.18 -30.75
CA SER A 269 -9.37 -8.34 -31.45
C SER A 269 -9.19 -9.73 -32.06
N GLY A 270 -10.18 -10.61 -31.93
CA GLY A 270 -10.25 -11.93 -32.56
C GLY A 270 -11.22 -11.99 -33.74
N GLU A 271 -10.98 -11.23 -34.81
CA GLU A 271 -11.56 -11.37 -36.17
C GLU A 271 -10.85 -10.32 -37.06
N LYS A 272 -10.14 -10.60 -38.15
CA LYS A 272 -10.15 -11.69 -39.14
C LYS A 272 -8.72 -11.92 -39.64
N LEU A 273 -8.21 -13.15 -39.58
CA LEU A 273 -7.31 -13.63 -40.62
C LEU A 273 -8.20 -13.84 -41.85
N ILE A 274 -8.05 -12.95 -42.82
CA ILE A 274 -8.64 -13.10 -44.14
C ILE A 274 -7.82 -14.18 -44.85
N ASP A 275 -8.51 -15.15 -45.44
CA ASP A 275 -7.99 -16.20 -46.32
C ASP A 275 -7.04 -15.67 -47.42
#